data_AF-A0A645BJ44-F1
#
_entry.id   AF-A0A645BJ44-F1
#
_cell.length_a   1.000
_cell.length_b   1.000
_cell.length_c   1.000
_cell.angle_alpha   90.00
_cell.angle_beta   90.00
_cell.angle_gamma   90.00
#
_symmetry.space_group_name_H-M   'P 1'
#
loop_
_entity.id
_entity.type
_entity.pdbx_description
1 polymer ?
#
loop_
_entity_poly.entity_id
_entity_poly.type
_entity_poly.pdbx_seq_one_letter_code
_entity_poly.pdbx_strand_id
1 'polypeptide(L)'
;MKERTIRLLRIILVLTVLHIMRIALKFFIFRMIPQTIILNNLISGGYMLIMSVLMYHLAARRQRWPLFPEKWNAGCYLISALVLIIFLSTLFFINEPTILEQTSLIYGAVVTPLFEELLFRGYVWSELKGFNHGLIIVINAVLFGLWHLGYVDTVIWRLNFFAVSGNLLQIMFFKMLTGMLIGLVLAGLRSRYQNVYIVFLFHCLINIIGS
;
A
#
# COMPACT_ATOMS: atom_id res chain seq x y z
N MET A 1 -3.23 14.13 -26.66
CA MET A 1 -3.80 14.75 -25.44
C MET A 1 -4.98 13.96 -24.89
N LYS A 2 -6.06 13.74 -25.67
CA LYS A 2 -7.27 13.00 -25.25
C LYS A 2 -6.98 11.63 -24.60
N GLU A 3 -6.09 10.83 -25.19
CA GLU A 3 -5.75 9.50 -24.67
C GLU A 3 -5.06 9.52 -23.30
N ARG A 4 -4.15 10.50 -23.06
CA ARG A 4 -3.47 10.68 -21.77
C ARG A 4 -4.47 11.04 -20.66
N THR A 5 -5.41 11.93 -20.95
CA THR A 5 -6.48 12.31 -20.02
C THR A 5 -7.37 11.13 -19.68
N ILE A 6 -7.78 10.32 -20.68
CA ILE A 6 -8.60 9.12 -20.46
C ILE A 6 -7.88 8.12 -19.56
N ARG A 7 -6.56 7.91 -19.75
CA ARG A 7 -5.76 7.04 -18.89
C ARG A 7 -5.70 7.54 -17.45
N LEU A 8 -5.49 8.84 -17.23
CA LEU A 8 -5.52 9.43 -15.88
C LEU A 8 -6.89 9.28 -15.20
N LEU A 9 -7.98 9.56 -15.92
CA LEU A 9 -9.33 9.39 -15.41
C LEU A 9 -9.63 7.94 -15.02
N ARG A 10 -9.17 6.98 -15.84
CA ARG A 10 -9.29 5.55 -15.54
C ARG A 10 -8.53 5.18 -14.26
N ILE A 11 -7.30 5.68 -14.08
CA ILE A 11 -6.53 5.46 -12.86
C ILE A 11 -7.32 5.97 -11.65
N ILE A 12 -7.77 7.23 -11.68
CA ILE A 12 -8.54 7.83 -10.60
C ILE A 12 -9.79 7.00 -10.28
N LEU A 13 -10.54 6.60 -11.31
CA LEU A 13 -11.73 5.76 -11.15
C LEU A 13 -11.41 4.43 -10.46
N VAL A 14 -10.34 3.73 -10.88
CA VAL A 14 -9.94 2.46 -10.26
C VAL A 14 -9.55 2.67 -8.80
N LEU A 15 -8.77 3.71 -8.48
CA LEU A 15 -8.39 4.02 -7.10
C LEU A 15 -9.62 4.32 -6.24
N THR A 16 -10.56 5.12 -6.74
CA THR A 16 -11.80 5.46 -6.04
C THR A 16 -12.67 4.22 -5.80
N VAL A 17 -12.86 3.37 -6.83
CA VAL A 17 -13.65 2.14 -6.71
C VAL A 17 -13.04 1.19 -5.68
N LEU A 18 -11.72 0.99 -5.71
CA LEU A 18 -11.03 0.12 -4.75
C LEU A 18 -11.22 0.60 -3.30
N HIS A 19 -11.22 1.91 -3.06
CA HIS A 19 -11.49 2.44 -1.71
C HIS A 19 -12.95 2.30 -1.31
N ILE A 20 -13.89 2.66 -2.19
CA ILE A 20 -15.33 2.54 -1.91
C ILE A 20 -15.69 1.07 -1.61
N MET A 21 -15.18 0.12 -2.40
CA MET A 21 -15.40 -1.30 -2.17
C MET A 21 -14.88 -1.76 -0.80
N ARG A 22 -13.68 -1.32 -0.40
CA ARG A 22 -13.11 -1.64 0.92
C ARG A 22 -13.97 -1.09 2.06
N ILE A 23 -14.39 0.17 1.95
CA ILE A 23 -15.23 0.85 2.94
C ILE A 23 -16.59 0.16 3.04
N ALA A 24 -17.24 -0.10 1.89
CA ALA A 24 -18.53 -0.77 1.82
C ALA A 24 -18.47 -2.18 2.43
N LEU A 25 -17.45 -2.96 2.10
CA LEU A 25 -17.23 -4.29 2.67
C LEU A 25 -17.21 -4.25 4.20
N LYS A 26 -16.40 -3.35 4.78
CA LYS A 26 -16.32 -3.18 6.23
C LYS A 26 -17.64 -2.71 6.83
N PHE A 27 -18.29 -1.75 6.18
CA PHE A 27 -19.59 -1.22 6.62
C PHE A 27 -20.64 -2.33 6.75
N PHE A 28 -20.75 -3.22 5.76
CA PHE A 28 -21.71 -4.33 5.80
C PHE A 28 -21.33 -5.37 6.87
N ILE A 29 -20.06 -5.76 6.96
CA ILE A 29 -19.64 -6.78 7.94
C ILE A 29 -19.81 -6.28 9.37
N PHE A 30 -19.34 -5.08 9.70
CA PHE A 30 -19.39 -4.56 11.08
C PHE A 30 -20.77 -4.10 11.54
N ARG A 31 -21.78 -4.18 10.67
CA ARG A 31 -23.18 -4.10 11.08
C ARG A 31 -23.68 -5.40 11.72
N MET A 32 -23.03 -6.53 11.42
CA MET A 32 -23.42 -7.86 11.89
C MET A 32 -22.56 -8.36 13.05
N ILE A 33 -21.31 -7.91 13.14
CA ILE A 33 -20.36 -8.35 14.17
C ILE A 33 -19.63 -7.15 14.82
N PRO A 34 -19.24 -7.24 16.10
CA PRO A 34 -18.46 -6.19 16.76
C PRO A 34 -17.14 -5.90 16.03
N GLN A 35 -16.86 -4.62 15.81
CA GLN A 35 -15.62 -4.20 15.18
C GLN A 35 -14.47 -4.21 16.18
N THR A 36 -13.56 -5.18 16.05
CA THR A 36 -12.29 -5.25 16.79
C THR A 36 -11.11 -4.90 15.88
N ILE A 37 -9.94 -4.57 16.46
CA ILE A 37 -8.74 -4.27 15.67
C ILE A 37 -8.33 -5.48 14.82
N ILE A 38 -8.35 -6.68 15.42
CA ILE A 38 -8.00 -7.93 14.72
C ILE A 38 -8.91 -8.15 13.51
N LEU A 39 -10.24 -8.08 13.71
CA LEU A 39 -11.18 -8.28 12.61
C LEU A 39 -11.05 -7.19 11.54
N ASN A 40 -10.83 -5.93 11.93
CA ASN A 40 -10.61 -4.85 10.98
C ASN A 40 -9.35 -5.07 10.12
N ASN A 41 -8.26 -5.54 10.73
CA ASN A 41 -7.02 -5.89 10.02
C ASN A 41 -7.22 -7.10 9.11
N LEU A 42 -7.88 -8.16 9.58
CA LEU A 42 -8.14 -9.38 8.79
C LEU A 42 -9.03 -9.09 7.57
N ILE A 43 -10.13 -8.34 7.74
CA ILE A 43 -11.04 -8.01 6.65
C ILE A 43 -10.35 -7.09 5.62
N SER A 44 -9.66 -6.05 6.09
CA SER A 44 -8.94 -5.14 5.20
C SER A 44 -7.79 -5.84 4.48
N GLY A 45 -7.02 -6.66 5.20
CA GLY A 45 -5.90 -7.42 4.65
C GLY A 45 -6.36 -8.48 3.66
N GLY A 46 -7.42 -9.24 4.00
CA GLY A 46 -8.02 -10.20 3.08
C GLY A 46 -8.52 -9.55 1.80
N TYR A 47 -9.22 -8.40 1.92
CA TYR A 47 -9.59 -7.59 0.76
C TYR A 47 -8.39 -7.20 -0.10
N MET A 48 -7.34 -6.66 0.52
CA MET A 48 -6.12 -6.24 -0.17
C MET A 48 -5.40 -7.41 -0.88
N LEU A 49 -5.32 -8.58 -0.26
CA LEU A 49 -4.72 -9.78 -0.86
C LEU A 49 -5.55 -10.27 -2.06
N ILE A 50 -6.87 -10.36 -1.90
CA ILE A 50 -7.77 -10.78 -3.00
C ILE A 50 -7.65 -9.80 -4.17
N MET A 51 -7.71 -8.49 -3.91
CA MET A 51 -7.57 -7.48 -4.95
C MET A 51 -6.17 -7.49 -5.59
N SER A 52 -5.11 -7.75 -4.83
CA SER A 52 -3.75 -7.92 -5.35
C SER A 52 -3.69 -9.06 -6.38
N VAL A 53 -4.26 -10.22 -6.04
CA VAL A 53 -4.30 -11.40 -6.92
C VAL A 53 -5.13 -11.12 -8.17
N LEU A 54 -6.31 -10.52 -8.01
CA LEU A 54 -7.17 -10.15 -9.14
C LEU A 54 -6.47 -9.16 -10.08
N MET A 55 -5.83 -8.13 -9.53
CA MET A 55 -5.06 -7.16 -10.30
C MET A 55 -3.91 -7.83 -11.03
N TYR A 56 -3.17 -8.74 -10.39
CA TYR A 56 -2.12 -9.52 -11.03
C TYR A 56 -2.63 -10.27 -12.25
N HIS A 57 -3.71 -11.03 -12.11
CA HIS A 57 -4.27 -11.78 -13.23
C HIS A 57 -4.83 -10.89 -14.35
N LEU A 58 -5.47 -9.77 -14.01
CA LEU A 58 -6.01 -8.84 -15.01
C LEU A 58 -4.91 -8.08 -15.75
N ALA A 59 -3.86 -7.66 -15.05
CA ALA A 59 -2.73 -6.93 -15.62
C ALA A 59 -1.82 -7.84 -16.46
N ALA A 60 -1.55 -9.07 -15.99
CA ALA A 60 -0.76 -10.07 -16.71
C ALA A 60 -1.35 -10.41 -18.09
N ARG A 61 -2.66 -10.27 -18.27
CA ARG A 61 -3.34 -10.45 -19.57
C ARG A 61 -3.12 -9.31 -20.56
N ARG A 62 -2.71 -8.13 -20.10
CA ARG A 62 -2.58 -6.92 -20.94
C ARG A 62 -1.15 -6.52 -21.22
N GLN A 63 -0.23 -6.77 -20.29
CA GLN A 63 1.18 -6.43 -20.44
C GLN A 63 2.07 -7.21 -19.47
N ARG A 64 3.35 -7.35 -19.81
CA ARG A 64 4.34 -7.87 -18.87
C ARG A 64 4.51 -6.91 -17.69
N TRP A 65 4.27 -7.44 -16.51
CA TRP A 65 4.39 -6.73 -15.25
C TRP A 65 5.68 -7.17 -14.57
N PRO A 66 6.76 -6.37 -14.54
CA PRO A 66 8.01 -6.78 -13.92
C PRO A 66 7.87 -6.72 -12.39
N LEU A 67 7.23 -7.74 -11.82
CA LEU A 67 7.11 -7.89 -10.39
C LEU A 67 8.47 -8.17 -9.78
N PHE A 68 9.17 -9.16 -10.35
CA PHE A 68 10.48 -9.61 -9.88
C PHE A 68 11.61 -8.99 -10.69
N PRO A 69 12.84 -8.94 -10.14
CA PRO A 69 14.02 -8.59 -10.90
C PRO A 69 14.21 -9.56 -12.07
N GLU A 70 14.66 -9.07 -13.23
CA GLU A 70 14.99 -9.92 -14.37
C GLU A 70 16.17 -10.86 -14.07
N LYS A 71 17.11 -10.38 -13.26
CA LYS A 71 18.27 -11.14 -12.79
C LYS A 71 18.38 -10.99 -11.28
N TRP A 72 18.29 -12.11 -10.58
CA TRP A 72 18.59 -12.17 -9.16
C TRP A 72 20.09 -12.05 -8.95
N ASN A 73 20.50 -11.20 -8.02
CA ASN A 73 21.89 -11.01 -7.65
C ASN A 73 22.04 -11.02 -6.12
N ALA A 74 23.29 -11.08 -5.64
CA ALA A 74 23.59 -11.12 -4.21
C ALA A 74 22.97 -9.93 -3.45
N GLY A 75 22.89 -8.75 -4.06
CA GLY A 75 22.25 -7.58 -3.46
C GLY A 75 20.74 -7.77 -3.22
N CYS A 76 20.02 -8.40 -4.16
CA CYS A 76 18.61 -8.72 -4.00
C CYS A 76 18.39 -9.68 -2.82
N TYR A 77 19.21 -10.74 -2.73
CA TYR A 77 19.13 -11.69 -1.62
C TYR A 77 19.48 -11.03 -0.27
N LEU A 78 20.52 -10.19 -0.24
CA LEU A 78 20.94 -9.48 0.96
C LEU A 78 19.85 -8.55 1.48
N ILE A 79 19.23 -7.73 0.62
CA ILE A 79 18.15 -6.82 1.02
C ILE A 79 16.94 -7.62 1.54
N SER A 80 16.61 -8.72 0.88
CA SER A 80 15.50 -9.60 1.29
C SER A 80 15.75 -10.22 2.65
N ALA A 81 16.96 -10.74 2.87
CA ALA A 81 17.37 -11.31 4.15
C ALA A 81 17.36 -10.25 5.25
N LEU A 82 17.86 -9.04 4.97
CA LEU A 82 17.86 -7.93 5.93
C LEU A 82 16.43 -7.54 6.34
N VAL A 83 15.53 -7.35 5.38
CA VAL A 83 14.13 -7.01 5.66
C VAL A 83 13.44 -8.12 6.44
N LEU A 84 13.70 -9.39 6.10
CA LEU A 84 13.17 -10.53 6.84
C LEU A 84 13.72 -10.59 8.28
N ILE A 85 15.03 -10.39 8.47
CA ILE A 85 15.64 -10.37 9.80
C ILE A 85 15.03 -9.25 10.63
N ILE A 86 14.95 -8.02 10.10
CA ILE A 86 14.34 -6.89 10.80
C ILE A 86 12.89 -7.19 11.17
N PHE A 87 12.10 -7.73 10.23
CA PHE A 87 10.71 -8.12 10.49
C PHE A 87 10.58 -9.16 11.61
N LEU A 88 11.38 -10.23 11.56
CA LEU A 88 11.39 -11.27 12.57
C LEU A 88 11.87 -10.72 13.91
N SER A 89 12.92 -9.89 13.92
CA SER A 89 13.39 -9.21 15.13
C SER A 89 12.29 -8.37 15.77
N THR A 90 11.53 -7.59 14.98
CA THR A 90 10.38 -6.83 15.50
C THR A 90 9.37 -7.75 16.18
N LEU A 91 9.08 -8.94 15.61
CA LEU A 91 8.20 -9.92 16.26
C LEU A 91 8.74 -10.44 17.60
N PHE A 92 10.06 -10.58 17.75
CA PHE A 92 10.70 -11.06 18.98
C PHE A 92 10.84 -9.98 20.06
N PHE A 93 10.99 -8.70 19.67
CA PHE A 93 11.18 -7.58 20.60
C PHE A 93 9.88 -6.91 21.05
N ILE A 94 8.73 -7.27 20.47
CA ILE A 94 7.43 -6.96 21.07
C ILE A 94 7.32 -7.78 22.36
N ASN A 95 7.36 -7.12 23.51
CA ASN A 95 7.20 -7.78 24.82
C ASN A 95 5.80 -8.42 24.90
N GLU A 96 5.74 -9.74 25.10
CA GLU A 96 4.51 -10.55 25.10
C GLU A 96 3.64 -10.36 23.85
N PRO A 97 4.11 -10.79 22.65
CA PRO A 97 3.45 -10.46 21.39
C PRO A 97 2.08 -11.10 21.33
N THR A 98 1.07 -10.30 21.59
CA THR A 98 -0.34 -10.70 21.50
C THR A 98 -0.69 -10.99 20.04
N ILE A 99 -1.72 -11.82 19.82
CA ILE A 99 -2.26 -12.05 18.46
C ILE A 99 -2.60 -10.70 17.79
N LEU A 100 -3.00 -9.71 18.57
CA LEU A 100 -3.30 -8.36 18.10
C LEU A 100 -2.08 -7.66 17.48
N GLU A 101 -0.94 -7.68 18.16
CA GLU A 101 0.28 -7.00 17.68
C GLU A 101 0.84 -7.71 16.45
N GLN A 102 0.89 -9.04 16.47
CA GLN A 102 1.36 -9.83 15.33
C GLN A 102 0.49 -9.61 14.09
N THR A 103 -0.84 -9.65 14.25
CA THR A 103 -1.77 -9.43 13.12
C THR A 103 -1.70 -7.98 12.62
N SER A 104 -1.50 -7.01 13.50
CA SER A 104 -1.32 -5.60 13.11
C SER A 104 -0.02 -5.38 12.35
N LEU A 105 1.09 -5.99 12.79
CA LEU A 105 2.37 -5.89 12.10
C LEU A 105 2.32 -6.56 10.73
N ILE A 106 1.80 -7.78 10.61
CA ILE A 106 1.67 -8.47 9.31
C ILE A 106 0.79 -7.65 8.36
N TYR A 107 -0.35 -7.15 8.84
CA TYR A 107 -1.27 -6.34 8.05
C TYR A 107 -0.63 -5.02 7.58
N GLY A 108 -0.01 -4.28 8.50
CA GLY A 108 0.53 -2.94 8.24
C GLY A 108 1.87 -2.95 7.50
N ALA A 109 2.74 -3.90 7.81
CA ALA A 109 4.11 -3.94 7.32
C ALA A 109 4.34 -4.86 6.11
N VAL A 110 3.40 -5.77 5.81
CA VAL A 110 3.54 -6.70 4.69
C VAL A 110 2.36 -6.60 3.72
N VAL A 111 1.14 -6.83 4.22
CA VAL A 111 -0.04 -6.90 3.34
C VAL A 111 -0.36 -5.55 2.70
N THR A 112 -0.33 -4.47 3.48
CA THR A 112 -0.60 -3.12 2.97
C THR A 112 0.45 -2.70 1.93
N PRO A 113 1.78 -2.78 2.19
CA PRO A 113 2.81 -2.52 1.19
C PRO A 113 2.68 -3.37 -0.07
N LEU A 114 2.36 -4.67 0.07
CA LEU A 114 2.20 -5.55 -1.09
C LEU A 114 1.12 -5.03 -2.03
N PHE A 115 -0.06 -4.75 -1.47
CA PHE A 115 -1.19 -4.25 -2.25
C PHE A 115 -0.89 -2.88 -2.86
N GLU A 116 -0.32 -1.96 -2.08
CA GLU A 116 -0.02 -0.61 -2.55
C GLU A 116 1.07 -0.60 -3.62
N GLU A 117 2.11 -1.43 -3.51
CA GLU A 117 3.15 -1.49 -4.54
C GLU A 117 2.65 -2.11 -5.85
N LEU A 118 1.82 -3.16 -5.76
CA LEU A 118 1.16 -3.71 -6.95
C LEU A 118 0.24 -2.66 -7.59
N LEU A 119 -0.51 -1.89 -6.80
CA LEU A 119 -1.38 -0.85 -7.32
C LEU A 119 -0.59 0.30 -7.96
N PHE A 120 0.37 0.87 -7.25
CA PHE A 120 1.05 2.10 -7.68
C PHE A 120 2.25 1.85 -8.57
N ARG A 121 3.18 0.99 -8.17
CA ARG A 121 4.44 0.74 -8.91
C ARG A 121 4.26 -0.31 -9.97
N GLY A 122 3.16 -1.04 -9.81
CA GLY A 122 2.62 -1.86 -10.84
C GLY A 122 1.66 -1.11 -11.79
N TYR A 123 0.42 -0.87 -11.39
CA TYR A 123 -0.70 -0.70 -12.32
C TYR A 123 -0.73 0.73 -12.81
N VAL A 124 -0.73 1.68 -11.88
CA VAL A 124 -0.64 3.12 -12.15
C VAL A 124 0.60 3.42 -12.98
N TRP A 125 1.78 2.92 -12.58
CA TRP A 125 3.01 3.11 -13.34
C TRP A 125 2.89 2.66 -14.80
N SER A 126 2.23 1.52 -15.02
CA SER A 126 2.10 0.95 -16.36
C SER A 126 1.11 1.71 -17.24
N GLU A 127 -0.01 2.21 -16.68
CA GLU A 127 -0.94 3.09 -17.40
C GLU A 127 -0.30 4.44 -17.77
N LEU A 128 0.65 4.91 -16.95
CA LEU A 128 1.42 6.14 -17.18
C LEU A 128 2.57 5.98 -18.19
N LYS A 129 2.82 4.78 -18.75
CA LYS A 129 3.84 4.60 -19.81
C LYS A 129 3.56 5.53 -21.00
N GLY A 130 4.60 6.18 -21.52
CA GLY A 130 4.50 7.16 -22.61
C GLY A 130 4.25 8.61 -22.16
N PHE A 131 4.17 8.86 -20.85
CA PHE A 131 4.38 10.18 -20.26
C PHE A 131 5.89 10.45 -20.08
N ASN A 132 6.26 11.72 -19.86
CA ASN A 132 7.64 12.05 -19.48
C ASN A 132 8.01 11.34 -18.17
N HIS A 133 9.23 10.80 -18.09
CA HIS A 133 9.67 9.98 -16.98
C HIS A 133 9.60 10.68 -15.61
N GLY A 134 10.03 11.95 -15.53
CA GLY A 134 9.93 12.74 -14.30
C GLY A 134 8.46 12.98 -13.90
N LEU A 135 7.58 13.17 -14.89
CA LEU A 135 6.15 13.33 -14.65
C LEU A 135 5.49 12.03 -14.14
N ILE A 136 5.94 10.86 -14.59
CA ILE A 136 5.46 9.57 -14.05
C ILE A 136 5.77 9.49 -12.55
N ILE A 137 7.00 9.83 -12.15
CA ILE A 137 7.40 9.82 -10.72
C ILE A 137 6.52 10.75 -9.90
N VAL A 138 6.33 11.99 -10.35
CA VAL A 138 5.52 12.99 -9.63
C VAL A 138 4.05 12.57 -9.55
N ILE A 139 3.44 12.18 -10.67
CA ILE A 139 2.02 11.75 -10.67
C ILE A 139 1.84 10.53 -9.78
N ASN A 140 2.74 9.55 -9.85
CA ASN A 140 2.66 8.34 -9.03
C ASN A 140 2.70 8.68 -7.55
N ALA A 141 3.61 9.56 -7.13
CA ALA A 141 3.74 9.99 -5.74
C ALA A 141 2.53 10.80 -5.25
N VAL A 142 2.02 11.73 -6.06
CA VAL A 142 0.82 12.50 -5.72
C VAL A 142 -0.40 11.59 -5.55
N LEU A 143 -0.62 10.66 -6.49
CA LEU A 143 -1.71 9.70 -6.38
C LEU A 143 -1.55 8.76 -5.17
N PHE A 144 -0.32 8.36 -4.85
CA PHE A 144 -0.03 7.55 -3.66
C PHE A 144 -0.28 8.34 -2.36
N GLY A 145 0.04 9.64 -2.31
CA GLY A 145 -0.35 10.52 -1.19
C GLY A 145 -1.86 10.65 -1.06
N LEU A 146 -2.57 10.96 -2.15
CA LEU A 146 -4.04 11.08 -2.16
C LEU A 146 -4.73 9.77 -1.77
N TRP A 147 -4.16 8.63 -2.16
CA TRP A 147 -4.66 7.31 -1.77
C TRP A 147 -4.78 7.14 -0.26
N HIS A 148 -3.90 7.75 0.52
CA HIS A 148 -3.96 7.65 1.97
C HIS A 148 -5.20 8.31 2.59
N LEU A 149 -5.84 9.25 1.87
CA LEU A 149 -7.10 9.85 2.30
C LEU A 149 -8.24 8.83 2.34
N GLY A 150 -8.20 7.80 1.51
CA GLY A 150 -9.22 6.75 1.50
C GLY A 150 -9.21 5.84 2.73
N TYR A 151 -8.22 5.97 3.62
CA TYR A 151 -8.20 5.31 4.94
C TYR A 151 -8.88 6.10 6.06
N VAL A 152 -9.57 7.21 5.73
CA VAL A 152 -10.24 8.09 6.70
C VAL A 152 -11.21 7.33 7.62
N ASP A 153 -11.93 6.36 7.10
CA ASP A 153 -12.87 5.52 7.86
C ASP A 153 -12.15 4.71 8.96
N THR A 154 -10.98 4.14 8.64
CA THR A 154 -10.14 3.43 9.61
C THR A 154 -9.57 4.39 10.65
N VAL A 155 -9.18 5.61 10.26
CA VAL A 155 -8.66 6.63 11.18
C VAL A 155 -9.73 7.10 12.16
N ILE A 156 -10.92 7.46 11.67
CA ILE A 156 -12.07 7.85 12.49
C ILE A 156 -12.39 6.74 13.50
N TRP A 157 -12.46 5.49 13.03
CA TRP A 157 -12.75 4.37 13.90
C TRP A 157 -11.68 4.19 14.98
N ARG A 158 -10.38 4.28 14.64
CA ARG A 158 -9.29 4.16 15.63
C ARG A 158 -9.29 5.28 16.66
N LEU A 159 -9.56 6.52 16.26
CA LEU A 159 -9.66 7.65 17.20
C LEU A 159 -10.77 7.39 18.23
N ASN A 160 -11.93 6.93 17.77
CA ASN A 160 -13.04 6.57 18.65
C ASN A 160 -12.71 5.36 19.53
N PHE A 161 -12.10 4.32 18.97
CA PHE A 161 -11.77 3.07 19.69
C PHE A 161 -10.79 3.30 20.85
N PHE A 162 -9.76 4.14 20.65
CA PHE A 162 -8.79 4.46 21.69
C PHE A 162 -9.16 5.69 22.54
N ALA A 163 -10.36 6.26 22.33
CA ALA A 163 -10.81 7.49 22.97
C ALA A 163 -9.79 8.66 22.86
N VAL A 164 -9.08 8.73 21.73
CA VAL A 164 -8.08 9.77 21.47
C VAL A 164 -8.74 10.97 20.82
N SER A 165 -8.65 12.13 21.46
CA SER A 165 -9.00 13.39 20.84
C SER A 165 -7.93 13.79 19.82
N GLY A 166 -8.33 14.04 18.58
CA GLY A 166 -7.41 14.41 17.51
C GLY A 166 -8.12 15.20 16.41
N ASN A 167 -7.42 16.17 15.83
CA ASN A 167 -7.93 16.89 14.68
C ASN A 167 -7.84 15.99 13.44
N LEU A 168 -8.99 15.44 13.01
CA LEU A 168 -9.06 14.53 11.86
C LEU A 168 -8.45 15.14 10.60
N LEU A 169 -8.73 16.40 10.30
CA LEU A 169 -8.21 17.08 9.11
C LEU A 169 -6.68 17.12 9.15
N GLN A 170 -6.10 17.49 10.29
CA GLN A 170 -4.66 17.53 10.48
C GLN A 170 -4.03 16.13 10.33
N ILE A 171 -4.60 15.11 10.97
CA ILE A 171 -4.12 13.73 10.87
C ILE A 171 -4.13 13.25 9.41
N MET A 172 -5.23 13.48 8.69
CA MET A 172 -5.35 13.07 7.29
C MET A 172 -4.41 13.87 6.38
N PHE A 173 -4.20 15.15 6.63
CA PHE A 173 -3.25 15.98 5.90
C PHE A 173 -1.82 15.45 6.04
N PHE A 174 -1.35 15.20 7.26
CA PHE A 174 -0.01 14.64 7.48
C PHE A 174 0.11 13.22 6.93
N LYS A 175 -0.95 12.40 6.99
CA LYS A 175 -0.96 11.08 6.38
C LYS A 175 -0.78 11.15 4.85
N MET A 176 -1.49 12.07 4.20
CA MET A 176 -1.35 12.33 2.76
C MET A 176 0.05 12.85 2.41
N LEU A 177 0.57 13.81 3.18
CA LEU A 177 1.89 14.41 2.96
C LEU A 177 3.01 13.39 3.11
N THR A 178 3.03 12.63 4.23
CA THR A 178 4.00 11.56 4.46
C THR A 178 3.89 10.48 3.40
N GLY A 179 2.66 10.09 3.04
CA GLY A 179 2.41 9.18 1.92
C GLY A 179 3.04 9.69 0.63
N MET A 180 2.82 10.95 0.25
CA MET A 180 3.41 11.54 -0.96
C MET A 180 4.94 11.55 -0.94
N LEU A 181 5.58 11.88 0.20
CA LEU A 181 7.04 11.90 0.34
C LEU A 181 7.65 10.50 0.20
N ILE A 182 7.09 9.52 0.91
CA ILE A 182 7.44 8.09 0.73
C ILE A 182 7.19 7.68 -0.73
N GLY A 183 6.08 8.17 -1.28
CA GLY A 183 5.64 7.98 -2.65
C GLY A 183 6.70 8.34 -3.69
N LEU A 184 7.36 9.50 -3.49
CA LEU A 184 8.45 9.99 -4.34
C LEU A 184 9.67 9.07 -4.26
N VAL A 185 10.08 8.67 -3.05
CA VAL A 185 11.23 7.78 -2.85
C VAL A 185 11.01 6.45 -3.54
N LEU A 186 9.88 5.81 -3.28
CA LEU A 186 9.53 4.50 -3.84
C LEU A 186 9.34 4.57 -5.38
N ALA A 187 8.77 5.65 -5.92
CA ALA A 187 8.70 5.88 -7.37
C ALA A 187 10.10 6.07 -8.00
N GLY A 188 11.02 6.73 -7.29
CA GLY A 188 12.43 6.83 -7.68
C GLY A 188 13.13 5.46 -7.71
N LEU A 189 12.90 4.63 -6.70
CA LEU A 189 13.40 3.25 -6.68
C LEU A 189 12.84 2.43 -7.84
N ARG A 190 11.53 2.54 -8.11
CA ARG A 190 10.88 1.87 -9.25
C ARG A 190 11.51 2.27 -10.58
N SER A 191 11.88 3.55 -10.73
CA SER A 191 12.60 4.08 -11.88
C SER A 191 14.01 3.50 -12.00
N ARG A 192 14.73 3.32 -10.90
CA ARG A 192 16.10 2.80 -10.91
C ARG A 192 16.17 1.29 -11.15
N TYR A 193 15.36 0.52 -10.45
CA TYR A 193 15.46 -0.95 -10.42
C TYR A 193 14.55 -1.66 -11.42
N GLN A 194 13.61 -0.92 -12.01
CA GLN A 194 12.69 -1.39 -13.05
C GLN A 194 11.77 -2.55 -12.65
N ASN A 195 11.72 -2.93 -11.37
CA ASN A 195 10.86 -3.97 -10.81
C ASN A 195 10.09 -3.47 -9.58
N VAL A 196 9.03 -4.17 -9.20
CA VAL A 196 8.20 -3.87 -8.02
C VAL A 196 8.82 -4.47 -6.75
N TYR A 197 9.48 -5.62 -6.85
CA TYR A 197 10.01 -6.39 -5.72
C TYR A 197 10.92 -5.59 -4.79
N ILE A 198 11.94 -4.89 -5.33
CA ILE A 198 12.84 -4.08 -4.50
C ILE A 198 12.08 -2.95 -3.83
N VAL A 199 11.14 -2.32 -4.53
CA VAL A 199 10.34 -1.23 -3.99
C VAL A 199 9.44 -1.73 -2.85
N PHE A 200 8.85 -2.92 -3.02
CA PHE A 200 8.09 -3.61 -1.99
C PHE A 200 8.93 -3.87 -0.73
N LEU A 201 10.15 -4.39 -0.87
CA LEU A 201 11.02 -4.61 0.28
C LEU A 201 11.35 -3.32 1.04
N PHE A 202 11.62 -2.23 0.31
CA PHE A 202 11.86 -0.92 0.93
C PHE A 202 10.59 -0.38 1.61
N HIS A 203 9.43 -0.55 1.01
CA HIS A 203 8.17 -0.13 1.62
C HIS A 203 7.84 -0.95 2.87
N CYS A 204 8.06 -2.27 2.84
CA CYS A 204 7.98 -3.11 4.04
C CYS A 204 8.90 -2.58 5.14
N LEU A 205 10.16 -2.28 4.83
CA LEU A 205 11.11 -1.75 5.81
C LEU A 205 10.62 -0.43 6.44
N ILE A 206 10.15 0.51 5.62
CA ILE A 206 9.59 1.78 6.10
C ILE A 206 8.41 1.52 7.04
N ASN A 207 7.52 0.61 6.67
CA ASN A 207 6.36 0.30 7.49
C ASN A 207 6.73 -0.47 8.74
N ILE A 208 7.73 -1.37 8.74
CA ILE A 208 8.19 -2.03 9.98
C ILE A 208 8.68 -0.99 10.98
N ILE A 209 9.44 0.00 10.52
CA ILE A 209 10.00 1.05 11.39
C ILE A 209 8.92 2.04 11.86
N GLY A 210 7.92 2.32 11.02
CA GLY A 210 6.84 3.26 11.32
C GLY A 210 5.57 2.64 11.93
N SER A 211 5.53 1.32 12.13
CA SER A 211 4.38 0.58 12.69
C SER A 211 4.37 0.57 14.20
#